data_AF-A0A9P4N7N9-F1
#
_entry.id   AF-A0A9P4N7N9-F1
#
_cell.length_a   1.000
_cell.length_b   1.000
_cell.length_c   1.000
_cell.angle_alpha   90.00
_cell.angle_beta   90.00
_cell.angle_gamma   90.00
#
_symmetry.space_group_name_H-M   'P 1'
#
loop_
_entity.id
_entity.type
_entity.pdbx_description
1 polymer ?
#
loop_
_entity_poly.entity_id
_entity_poly.type
_entity_poly.pdbx_seq_one_letter_code
_entity_poly.pdbx_strand_id
1 'polypeptide(L)'
;LSSSDLPITRNATRLYLDGKPWTAAGANVYWLGLDENVIPQSDTAPFYAPLNASYPTHGRITEVMSTLKIMGATTVRSQTMGISVGNPLSVMPRLGEVNERAFESMDWAVKEARRFGLRIFAPLTDNYDYYHGGKFQFLRWRGIDIKAGPMCVYDARVQEFYNNRTIIDDFKEYIKILLTHRNQYTNLTYAEDPTIFAYETGNELGGPRFGDMDVPVAWTREILEYVKELAPSKLTVDGTYGINKTHLSIPVIDIFSDHFYPMDIDKLAKGVEAVGTVDKVYFAAEYGWTPQSQTKAKMEDFFAWIESQQ
;
A
#
# COMPACT_ATOMS: atom_id res chain seq x y z
N LEU A 1 0.18 16.16 23.84
CA LEU A 1 0.31 15.69 22.45
C LEU A 1 -1.05 15.19 22.03
N SER A 2 -1.53 15.57 20.85
CA SER A 2 -2.78 15.01 20.31
C SER A 2 -2.53 13.55 19.93
N SER A 3 -3.55 12.69 19.95
CA SER A 3 -3.40 11.30 19.47
C SER A 3 -2.92 11.26 18.02
N SER A 4 -3.18 12.30 17.22
CA SER A 4 -2.65 12.48 15.87
C SER A 4 -1.12 12.46 15.79
N ASP A 5 -0.42 12.79 16.88
CA ASP A 5 1.03 12.95 16.94
C ASP A 5 1.76 11.69 17.43
N LEU A 6 1.01 10.65 17.81
CA LEU A 6 1.56 9.41 18.34
C LEU A 6 1.53 8.29 17.29
N PRO A 7 2.59 7.48 17.20
CA PRO A 7 2.63 6.34 16.29
C PRO A 7 1.63 5.26 16.72
N ILE A 8 1.13 4.50 15.75
CA ILE A 8 0.48 3.21 16.03
C ILE A 8 1.58 2.21 16.38
N THR A 9 1.40 1.50 17.47
CA THR A 9 2.34 0.47 17.94
C THR A 9 1.67 -0.89 17.91
N ARG A 10 2.48 -1.95 17.83
CA ARG A 10 2.02 -3.33 17.88
C ARG A 10 2.48 -4.00 19.16
N ASN A 11 1.59 -4.77 19.79
CA ASN A 11 1.96 -5.75 20.79
C ASN A 11 1.26 -7.07 20.46
N ALA A 12 2.07 -8.09 20.17
CA ALA A 12 1.60 -9.38 19.66
C ALA A 12 0.59 -9.20 18.50
N THR A 13 -0.61 -9.73 18.65
CA THR A 13 -1.68 -9.73 17.66
C THR A 13 -2.55 -8.47 17.66
N ARG A 14 -2.18 -7.43 18.44
CA ARG A 14 -2.99 -6.21 18.61
C ARG A 14 -2.22 -4.93 18.31
N LEU A 15 -2.96 -3.93 17.81
CA LEU A 15 -2.45 -2.57 17.59
C LEU A 15 -2.93 -1.64 18.70
N TYR A 16 -2.13 -0.61 18.96
CA TYR A 16 -2.37 0.36 20.03
C TYR A 16 -2.07 1.78 19.57
N LEU A 17 -2.91 2.71 20.00
CA LEU A 17 -2.70 4.16 19.90
C LEU A 17 -2.82 4.75 21.30
N ASP A 18 -1.77 5.44 21.78
CA ASP A 18 -1.74 6.03 23.13
C ASP A 18 -2.06 5.01 24.24
N GLY A 19 -1.47 3.82 24.13
CA GLY A 19 -1.68 2.71 25.08
C GLY A 19 -3.07 2.06 25.04
N LYS A 20 -3.99 2.53 24.19
CA LYS A 20 -5.33 1.96 24.04
C LYS A 20 -5.41 1.08 22.80
N PRO A 21 -6.16 -0.04 22.84
CA PRO A 21 -6.41 -0.84 21.65
C PRO A 21 -6.91 0.01 20.48
N TRP A 22 -6.35 -0.22 19.31
CA TRP A 22 -6.70 0.48 18.09
C TRP A 22 -6.94 -0.54 16.98
N THR A 23 -8.02 -0.36 16.22
CA THR A 23 -8.38 -1.24 15.11
C THR A 23 -8.26 -0.47 13.81
N ALA A 24 -7.60 -1.07 12.83
CA ALA A 24 -7.62 -0.57 11.46
C ALA A 24 -8.99 -0.92 10.83
N ALA A 25 -9.80 0.09 10.56
CA ALA A 25 -11.09 -0.05 9.89
C ALA A 25 -11.27 1.11 8.91
N GLY A 26 -11.59 0.81 7.66
CA GLY A 26 -11.74 1.86 6.64
C GLY A 26 -11.80 1.31 5.22
N ALA A 27 -11.24 2.06 4.28
CA ALA A 27 -11.37 1.77 2.85
C ALA A 27 -10.04 1.85 2.11
N ASN A 28 -10.00 1.22 0.94
CA ASN A 28 -9.00 1.49 -0.08
C ASN A 28 -9.41 2.74 -0.86
N VAL A 29 -8.60 3.79 -0.79
CA VAL A 29 -8.70 4.98 -1.63
C VAL A 29 -7.42 5.04 -2.44
N TYR A 30 -7.37 4.26 -3.51
CA TYR A 30 -6.13 3.96 -4.21
C TYR A 30 -5.47 5.17 -4.89
N TRP A 31 -6.22 6.25 -5.11
CA TRP A 31 -5.88 7.38 -5.97
C TRP A 31 -5.45 8.68 -5.26
N LEU A 32 -5.10 8.66 -3.97
CA LEU A 32 -4.80 9.88 -3.20
C LEU A 32 -3.61 10.70 -3.73
N GLY A 33 -2.59 10.07 -4.31
CA GLY A 33 -1.43 10.73 -4.90
C GLY A 33 -1.59 11.02 -6.40
N LEU A 34 -2.19 10.08 -7.13
CA LEU A 34 -2.42 10.15 -8.58
C LEU A 34 -3.77 9.50 -8.87
N ASP A 35 -4.58 10.06 -9.76
CA ASP A 35 -5.96 9.64 -9.99
C ASP A 35 -6.23 9.43 -11.49
N GLU A 36 -6.74 8.25 -11.84
CA GLU A 36 -7.16 7.91 -13.19
C GLU A 36 -8.65 8.16 -13.48
N ASN A 37 -9.41 8.59 -12.47
CA ASN A 37 -10.87 8.78 -12.56
C ASN A 37 -11.25 10.23 -12.88
N VAL A 38 -10.25 11.11 -13.01
CA VAL A 38 -10.46 12.55 -13.16
C VAL A 38 -9.80 13.03 -14.44
N ILE A 39 -10.61 13.62 -15.32
CA ILE A 39 -10.13 14.39 -16.47
C ILE A 39 -10.20 15.86 -16.06
N PRO A 40 -9.06 16.57 -15.98
CA PRO A 40 -9.07 17.98 -15.60
C PRO A 40 -9.85 18.84 -16.60
N GLN A 41 -10.61 19.82 -16.09
CA GLN A 41 -11.37 20.75 -16.95
C GLN A 41 -10.51 21.84 -17.59
N SER A 42 -9.31 22.08 -17.05
CA SER A 42 -8.38 23.08 -17.57
C SER A 42 -7.29 22.41 -18.41
N ASP A 43 -7.09 22.89 -19.63
CA ASP A 43 -6.00 22.45 -20.52
C ASP A 43 -4.59 22.72 -19.94
N THR A 44 -4.48 23.50 -18.87
CA THR A 44 -3.22 23.81 -18.19
C THR A 44 -2.95 22.92 -16.97
N ALA A 45 -3.94 22.13 -16.54
CA ALA A 45 -3.78 21.21 -15.44
C ALA A 45 -2.97 19.97 -15.90
N PRO A 46 -2.07 19.43 -15.06
CA PRO A 46 -1.31 18.25 -15.42
C PRO A 46 -2.23 17.05 -15.71
N PHE A 47 -2.10 16.51 -16.93
CA PHE A 47 -2.85 15.35 -17.38
C PHE A 47 -1.99 14.50 -18.30
N TYR A 48 -1.94 13.19 -18.03
CA TYR A 48 -1.24 12.23 -18.86
C TYR A 48 -2.25 11.31 -19.55
N ALA A 49 -2.66 11.72 -20.74
CA ALA A 49 -3.69 11.06 -21.54
C ALA A 49 -3.48 9.55 -21.78
N PRO A 50 -2.25 9.02 -22.00
CA PRO A 50 -2.05 7.59 -22.25
C PRO A 50 -2.51 6.67 -21.12
N LEU A 51 -2.57 7.17 -19.88
CA LEU A 51 -3.00 6.41 -18.70
C LEU A 51 -4.20 7.06 -17.99
N ASN A 52 -4.84 8.04 -18.63
CA ASN A 52 -5.90 8.87 -18.05
C ASN A 52 -5.56 9.47 -16.67
N ALA A 53 -4.28 9.73 -16.39
CA ALA A 53 -3.81 10.08 -15.06
C ALA A 53 -3.75 11.60 -14.85
N SER A 54 -4.23 12.07 -13.70
CA SER A 54 -4.09 13.46 -13.22
C SER A 54 -3.85 13.49 -11.71
N TYR A 55 -3.43 14.63 -11.18
CA TYR A 55 -3.40 14.79 -9.71
C TYR A 55 -4.82 15.02 -9.18
N PRO A 56 -5.27 14.30 -8.13
CA PRO A 56 -6.55 14.58 -7.51
C PRO A 56 -6.57 15.99 -6.90
N THR A 57 -7.73 16.64 -6.94
CA THR A 57 -7.87 17.98 -6.34
C THR A 57 -7.89 17.89 -4.81
N HIS A 58 -7.46 18.97 -4.14
CA HIS A 58 -7.58 19.10 -2.69
C HIS A 58 -9.00 18.90 -2.19
N GLY A 59 -10.00 19.38 -2.94
CA GLY A 59 -11.41 19.19 -2.62
C GLY A 59 -11.80 17.71 -2.58
N ARG A 60 -11.42 16.95 -3.60
CA ARG A 60 -11.70 15.51 -3.70
C ARG A 60 -11.03 14.70 -2.58
N ILE A 61 -9.78 15.01 -2.27
CA ILE A 61 -9.05 14.40 -1.13
C ILE A 61 -9.76 14.75 0.19
N THR A 62 -10.09 16.03 0.39
CA THR A 62 -10.74 16.50 1.63
C THR A 62 -12.10 15.84 1.83
N GLU A 63 -12.88 15.71 0.76
CA GLU A 63 -14.23 15.12 0.78
C GLU A 63 -14.18 13.64 1.17
N VAL A 64 -13.27 12.85 0.57
CA VAL A 64 -13.15 11.42 0.92
C VAL A 64 -12.68 11.23 2.36
N MET A 65 -11.73 12.04 2.85
CA MET A 65 -11.27 11.97 4.24
C MET A 65 -12.39 12.33 5.22
N SER A 66 -13.17 13.38 4.93
CA SER A 66 -14.35 13.76 5.72
C SER A 66 -15.39 12.64 5.72
N THR A 67 -15.64 12.02 4.57
CA THR A 67 -16.61 10.92 4.41
C THR A 67 -16.20 9.72 5.25
N LEU A 68 -14.94 9.29 5.15
CA LEU A 68 -14.40 8.18 5.93
C LEU A 68 -14.51 8.44 7.42
N LYS A 69 -14.19 9.67 7.87
CA LYS A 69 -14.35 10.05 9.28
C LYS A 69 -15.80 9.97 9.74
N ILE A 70 -16.76 10.46 8.95
CA ILE A 70 -18.19 10.39 9.26
C ILE A 70 -18.67 8.93 9.34
N MET A 71 -18.14 8.05 8.49
CA MET A 71 -18.42 6.61 8.50
C MET A 71 -17.74 5.85 9.64
N GLY A 72 -16.96 6.53 10.49
CA GLY A 72 -16.27 5.92 11.64
C GLY A 72 -14.97 5.21 11.29
N ALA A 73 -14.42 5.42 10.07
CA ALA A 73 -13.13 4.87 9.71
C ALA A 73 -12.00 5.44 10.58
N THR A 74 -10.98 4.62 10.80
CA THR A 74 -9.72 4.99 11.45
C THR A 74 -8.55 4.99 10.46
N THR A 75 -8.71 4.32 9.31
CA THR A 75 -7.61 3.98 8.41
C THR A 75 -7.98 4.18 6.95
N VAL A 76 -6.99 4.50 6.12
CA VAL A 76 -7.07 4.51 4.65
C VAL A 76 -5.89 3.71 4.11
N ARG A 77 -6.17 2.75 3.21
CA ARG A 77 -5.13 2.14 2.38
C ARG A 77 -5.07 2.88 1.05
N SER A 78 -3.89 3.25 0.57
CA SER A 78 -3.76 3.96 -0.70
C SER A 78 -2.50 3.57 -1.47
N GLN A 79 -2.70 3.00 -2.66
CA GLN A 79 -1.65 2.58 -3.59
C GLN A 79 -0.77 3.77 -3.98
N THR A 80 -1.37 4.87 -4.42
CA THR A 80 -0.60 6.04 -4.92
C THR A 80 0.07 6.87 -3.83
N MET A 81 -0.13 6.54 -2.55
CA MET A 81 0.68 7.08 -1.45
C MET A 81 2.03 6.38 -1.30
N GLY A 82 2.22 5.21 -1.92
CA GLY A 82 3.48 4.46 -1.90
C GLY A 82 3.98 4.01 -3.27
N ILE A 83 3.16 4.09 -4.32
CA ILE A 83 3.49 3.71 -5.70
C ILE A 83 3.28 4.91 -6.62
N SER A 84 4.37 5.45 -7.15
CA SER A 84 4.32 6.61 -8.04
C SER A 84 5.58 6.62 -8.92
N VAL A 85 5.58 5.77 -9.95
CA VAL A 85 6.73 5.56 -10.85
C VAL A 85 6.34 5.46 -12.33
N GLY A 86 7.21 5.90 -13.23
CA GLY A 86 7.17 5.53 -14.65
C GLY A 86 6.32 6.39 -15.59
N ASN A 87 5.53 7.35 -15.09
CA ASN A 87 4.82 8.30 -15.92
C ASN A 87 5.22 9.76 -15.57
N PRO A 88 5.00 10.76 -16.45
CA PRO A 88 5.45 12.14 -16.22
C PRO A 88 4.88 12.83 -14.98
N LEU A 89 3.79 12.31 -14.41
CA LEU A 89 3.15 12.80 -13.18
C LEU A 89 3.54 11.97 -11.94
N SER A 90 4.33 10.91 -12.10
CA SER A 90 4.85 10.12 -10.99
C SER A 90 5.86 10.91 -10.16
N VAL A 91 6.08 10.51 -8.91
CA VAL A 91 7.21 10.96 -8.05
C VAL A 91 8.54 10.64 -8.73
N MET A 92 8.67 9.43 -9.29
CA MET A 92 9.86 9.02 -10.04
C MET A 92 9.48 8.72 -11.50
N PRO A 93 9.36 9.73 -12.38
CA PRO A 93 8.97 9.54 -13.78
C PRO A 93 10.00 8.74 -14.57
N ARG A 94 11.29 8.89 -14.23
CA ARG A 94 12.42 8.12 -14.78
C ARG A 94 13.33 7.73 -13.63
N LEU A 95 14.12 6.67 -13.84
CA LEU A 95 15.02 6.15 -12.82
C LEU A 95 15.96 7.24 -12.28
N GLY A 96 15.84 7.54 -10.98
CA GLY A 96 16.65 8.55 -10.28
C GLY A 96 16.24 10.02 -10.51
N GLU A 97 15.23 10.30 -11.35
CA GLU A 97 14.67 11.65 -11.51
C GLU A 97 13.51 11.84 -10.53
N VAL A 98 13.53 12.91 -9.74
CA VAL A 98 12.44 13.26 -8.81
C VAL A 98 11.58 14.37 -9.39
N ASN A 99 10.27 14.16 -9.44
CA ASN A 99 9.28 15.16 -9.76
C ASN A 99 8.62 15.66 -8.47
N GLU A 100 9.15 16.75 -7.92
CA GLU A 100 8.66 17.35 -6.67
C GLU A 100 7.18 17.74 -6.70
N ARG A 101 6.64 18.04 -7.90
CA ARG A 101 5.23 18.42 -8.04
C ARG A 101 4.29 17.26 -7.73
N ALA A 102 4.73 16.01 -7.91
CA ALA A 102 3.91 14.83 -7.63
C ALA A 102 3.59 14.66 -6.14
N PHE A 103 4.44 15.21 -5.26
CA PHE A 103 4.19 15.16 -3.82
C PHE A 103 3.09 16.10 -3.35
N GLU A 104 2.64 17.07 -4.15
CA GLU A 104 1.68 18.08 -3.69
C GLU A 104 0.34 17.47 -3.23
N SER A 105 -0.24 16.60 -4.04
CA SER A 105 -1.48 15.86 -3.72
C SER A 105 -1.28 14.89 -2.55
N MET A 106 -0.15 14.18 -2.55
CA MET A 106 0.23 13.24 -1.48
C MET A 106 0.38 13.98 -0.14
N ASP A 107 1.03 15.14 -0.15
CA ASP A 107 1.26 15.96 1.03
C ASP A 107 -0.04 16.47 1.61
N TRP A 108 -0.96 16.92 0.73
CA TRP A 108 -2.29 17.31 1.12
C TRP A 108 -3.08 16.13 1.71
N ALA A 109 -2.97 14.93 1.14
CA ALA A 109 -3.63 13.73 1.66
C ALA A 109 -3.16 13.37 3.07
N VAL A 110 -1.85 13.43 3.35
CA VAL A 110 -1.31 13.21 4.70
C VAL A 110 -1.82 14.27 5.67
N LYS A 111 -1.78 15.55 5.28
CA LYS A 111 -2.30 16.65 6.10
C LYS A 111 -3.79 16.48 6.43
N GLU A 112 -4.61 16.11 5.45
CA GLU A 112 -6.04 15.90 5.64
C GLU A 112 -6.35 14.66 6.47
N ALA A 113 -5.67 13.54 6.22
CA ALA A 113 -5.78 12.36 7.08
C ALA A 113 -5.44 12.71 8.54
N ARG A 114 -4.37 13.48 8.78
CA ARG A 114 -4.02 13.98 10.11
C ARG A 114 -5.14 14.81 10.73
N ARG A 115 -5.69 15.77 9.96
CA ARG A 115 -6.78 16.66 10.41
C ARG A 115 -8.02 15.88 10.85
N PHE A 116 -8.36 14.82 10.13
CA PHE A 116 -9.52 13.98 10.43
C PHE A 116 -9.22 12.83 11.43
N GLY A 117 -7.96 12.67 11.84
CA GLY A 117 -7.53 11.61 12.74
C GLY A 117 -7.53 10.21 12.12
N LEU A 118 -7.37 10.15 10.79
CA LEU A 118 -7.20 8.92 10.02
C LEU A 118 -5.71 8.55 9.95
N ARG A 119 -5.43 7.26 9.76
CA ARG A 119 -4.08 6.72 9.53
C ARG A 119 -3.95 6.14 8.13
N ILE A 120 -2.81 6.34 7.49
CA ILE A 120 -2.53 5.84 6.14
C ILE A 120 -1.56 4.66 6.22
N PHE A 121 -1.84 3.61 5.48
CA PHE A 121 -0.80 2.67 5.06
C PHE A 121 -0.80 2.50 3.55
N ALA A 122 0.37 2.20 2.98
CA ALA A 122 0.56 2.21 1.54
C ALA A 122 1.49 1.07 1.09
N PRO A 123 1.15 0.34 0.01
CA PRO A 123 2.09 -0.53 -0.68
C PRO A 123 3.15 0.28 -1.42
N LEU A 124 4.39 -0.24 -1.43
CA LEU A 124 5.55 0.44 -2.03
C LEU A 124 5.76 0.11 -3.52
N THR A 125 5.12 -0.94 -4.02
CA THR A 125 5.10 -1.29 -5.44
C THR A 125 3.80 -2.02 -5.79
N ASP A 126 3.56 -2.32 -7.06
CA ASP A 126 2.39 -3.07 -7.52
C ASP A 126 2.79 -4.38 -8.20
N ASN A 127 1.98 -5.41 -8.01
CA ASN A 127 2.04 -6.64 -8.78
C ASN A 127 1.49 -6.47 -10.19
N TYR A 128 0.66 -5.44 -10.43
CA TYR A 128 0.03 -5.16 -11.72
C TYR A 128 0.71 -4.00 -12.47
N ASP A 129 0.48 -3.93 -13.77
CA ASP A 129 1.01 -2.88 -14.65
C ASP A 129 -0.07 -1.82 -14.89
N TYR A 130 -0.15 -0.87 -13.97
CA TYR A 130 -1.23 0.11 -13.91
C TYR A 130 -0.75 1.57 -13.97
N TYR A 131 -1.66 2.53 -13.94
CA TYR A 131 -1.35 3.94 -14.25
C TYR A 131 -0.29 4.58 -13.32
N HIS A 132 -0.23 4.12 -12.07
CA HIS A 132 0.72 4.60 -11.06
C HIS A 132 2.09 3.89 -11.08
N GLY A 133 2.27 2.92 -11.98
CA GLY A 133 3.49 2.12 -12.13
C GLY A 133 3.48 0.87 -11.25
N GLY A 134 4.66 0.40 -10.87
CA GLY A 134 4.84 -0.84 -10.10
C GLY A 134 6.13 -1.58 -10.49
N LYS A 135 6.22 -2.87 -10.14
CA LYS A 135 7.46 -3.66 -10.31
C LYS A 135 7.96 -3.71 -11.76
N PHE A 136 7.04 -3.73 -12.72
CA PHE A 136 7.37 -3.74 -14.15
C PHE A 136 8.12 -2.51 -14.62
N GLN A 137 7.91 -1.37 -13.97
CA GLN A 137 8.61 -0.15 -14.33
C GLN A 137 10.11 -0.26 -14.06
N PHE A 138 10.48 -0.86 -12.93
CA PHE A 138 11.88 -1.11 -12.57
C PHE A 138 12.54 -2.12 -13.51
N LEU A 139 11.82 -3.17 -13.91
CA LEU A 139 12.27 -4.12 -14.93
C LEU A 139 12.56 -3.40 -16.26
N ARG A 140 11.63 -2.55 -16.73
CA ARG A 140 11.77 -1.81 -17.99
C ARG A 140 12.91 -0.79 -17.98
N TRP A 141 13.13 -0.10 -16.87
CA TRP A 141 14.29 0.80 -16.72
C TRP A 141 15.63 0.08 -16.86
N ARG A 142 15.68 -1.23 -16.58
CA ARG A 142 16.86 -2.08 -16.77
C ARG A 142 16.83 -2.90 -18.06
N GLY A 143 15.99 -2.52 -19.02
CA GLY A 143 15.93 -3.14 -20.35
C GLY A 143 15.27 -4.52 -20.38
N ILE A 144 14.62 -4.94 -19.29
CA ILE A 144 13.82 -6.16 -19.25
C ILE A 144 12.44 -5.79 -19.81
N ASP A 145 12.31 -5.89 -21.13
CA ASP A 145 11.11 -5.51 -21.85
C ASP A 145 10.00 -6.57 -21.68
N ILE A 146 9.18 -6.38 -20.64
CA ILE A 146 7.93 -7.09 -20.44
C ILE A 146 6.80 -6.23 -21.00
N LYS A 147 6.14 -6.76 -22.03
CA LYS A 147 5.02 -6.10 -22.71
C LYS A 147 3.91 -5.77 -21.71
N ALA A 148 3.47 -4.52 -21.73
CA ALA A 148 2.37 -4.07 -20.90
C ALA A 148 1.05 -4.79 -21.18
N GLY A 149 0.20 -4.89 -20.16
CA GLY A 149 -1.14 -5.49 -20.24
C GLY A 149 -1.33 -6.67 -19.27
N PRO A 150 -2.53 -7.26 -19.23
CA PRO A 150 -2.96 -8.16 -18.15
C PRO A 150 -2.13 -9.46 -18.05
N MET A 151 -1.41 -9.82 -19.11
CA MET A 151 -0.59 -11.04 -19.15
C MET A 151 0.85 -10.83 -18.65
N CYS A 152 1.28 -9.59 -18.40
CA CYS A 152 2.66 -9.30 -17.97
C CYS A 152 3.02 -10.00 -16.65
N VAL A 153 2.03 -10.19 -15.76
CA VAL A 153 2.19 -10.86 -14.47
C VAL A 153 2.63 -12.32 -14.59
N TYR A 154 2.41 -12.96 -15.74
CA TYR A 154 2.76 -14.36 -15.98
C TYR A 154 4.11 -14.54 -16.68
N ASP A 155 4.81 -13.45 -17.03
CA ASP A 155 6.14 -13.53 -17.63
C ASP A 155 7.15 -13.99 -16.57
N ALA A 156 7.90 -15.05 -16.83
CA ALA A 156 8.88 -15.58 -15.88
C ALA A 156 9.92 -14.54 -15.44
N ARG A 157 10.20 -13.53 -16.27
CA ARG A 157 11.16 -12.45 -15.97
C ARG A 157 10.69 -11.50 -14.86
N VAL A 158 9.43 -11.58 -14.41
CA VAL A 158 8.98 -10.82 -13.22
C VAL A 158 9.80 -11.15 -11.97
N GLN A 159 10.37 -12.35 -11.90
CA GLN A 159 11.24 -12.78 -10.80
C GLN A 159 12.54 -11.96 -10.71
N GLU A 160 12.96 -11.27 -11.78
CA GLU A 160 14.12 -10.38 -11.74
C GLU A 160 13.92 -9.20 -10.78
N PHE A 161 12.67 -8.78 -10.53
CA PHE A 161 12.39 -7.72 -9.55
C PHE A 161 12.82 -8.11 -8.14
N TYR A 162 12.71 -9.40 -7.80
CA TYR A 162 13.05 -9.91 -6.48
C TYR A 162 14.50 -10.40 -6.36
N ASN A 163 15.14 -10.78 -7.47
CA ASN A 163 16.42 -11.47 -7.47
C ASN A 163 17.59 -10.65 -8.05
N ASN A 164 17.31 -9.64 -8.87
CA ASN A 164 18.34 -8.82 -9.50
C ASN A 164 18.79 -7.70 -8.58
N ARG A 165 20.01 -7.78 -8.04
CA ARG A 165 20.58 -6.80 -7.09
C ARG A 165 20.40 -5.36 -7.54
N THR A 166 20.68 -5.05 -8.81
CA THR A 166 20.56 -3.70 -9.37
C THR A 166 19.13 -3.17 -9.30
N ILE A 167 18.14 -4.02 -9.60
CA ILE A 167 16.72 -3.65 -9.58
C ILE A 167 16.22 -3.47 -8.13
N ILE A 168 16.70 -4.30 -7.21
CA ILE A 168 16.42 -4.14 -5.78
C ILE A 168 17.02 -2.81 -5.27
N ASP A 169 18.23 -2.46 -5.69
CA ASP A 169 18.86 -1.18 -5.32
C ASP A 169 18.10 0.03 -5.89
N ASP A 170 17.62 -0.05 -7.13
CA ASP A 170 16.75 0.99 -7.71
C ASP A 170 15.44 1.16 -6.93
N PHE A 171 14.84 0.05 -6.51
CA PHE A 171 13.64 0.08 -5.71
C PHE A 171 13.90 0.67 -4.32
N LYS A 172 15.04 0.36 -3.70
CA LYS A 172 15.46 0.99 -2.44
C LYS A 172 15.71 2.48 -2.60
N GLU A 173 16.30 2.93 -3.71
CA GLU A 173 16.43 4.37 -3.98
C GLU A 173 15.07 5.06 -4.10
N TYR A 174 14.09 4.44 -4.76
CA TYR A 174 12.72 4.95 -4.78
C TYR A 174 12.10 5.05 -3.37
N ILE A 175 12.22 4.00 -2.56
CA ILE A 175 11.74 3.98 -1.18
C ILE A 175 12.38 5.12 -0.38
N LYS A 176 13.69 5.35 -0.54
CA LYS A 176 14.40 6.44 0.11
C LYS A 176 13.87 7.80 -0.30
N ILE A 177 13.71 8.05 -1.60
CA ILE A 177 13.12 9.29 -2.13
C ILE A 177 11.75 9.54 -1.47
N LEU A 178 10.88 8.54 -1.47
CA LEU A 178 9.54 8.63 -0.91
C LEU A 178 9.54 8.92 0.61
N LEU A 179 10.27 8.12 1.39
CA LEU A 179 10.23 8.18 2.85
C LEU A 179 10.95 9.41 3.41
N THR A 180 11.96 9.92 2.70
CA THR A 180 12.72 11.10 3.14
C THR A 180 12.14 12.43 2.66
N HIS A 181 11.14 12.40 1.77
CA HIS A 181 10.38 13.59 1.38
C HIS A 181 9.78 14.29 2.60
N ARG A 182 9.94 15.62 2.68
CA ARG A 182 9.38 16.45 3.74
C ARG A 182 8.07 17.07 3.25
N ASN A 183 6.98 16.67 3.90
CA ASN A 183 5.66 17.19 3.61
C ASN A 183 5.60 18.71 3.84
N GLN A 184 5.18 19.47 2.84
CA GLN A 184 5.14 20.94 2.92
C GLN A 184 4.08 21.49 3.90
N TYR A 185 3.05 20.70 4.23
CA TYR A 185 1.96 21.10 5.12
C TYR A 185 2.14 20.64 6.57
N THR A 186 2.75 19.47 6.81
CA THR A 186 3.00 18.96 8.17
C THR A 186 4.42 19.21 8.67
N ASN A 187 5.34 19.57 7.77
CA ASN A 187 6.77 19.78 8.02
C ASN A 187 7.50 18.56 8.60
N LEU A 188 6.92 17.36 8.47
CA LEU A 188 7.51 16.08 8.84
C LEU A 188 7.92 15.33 7.58
N THR A 189 8.97 14.53 7.66
CA THR A 189 9.20 13.56 6.58
C THR A 189 8.15 12.45 6.61
N TYR A 190 7.94 11.75 5.51
CA TYR A 190 7.01 10.62 5.50
C TYR A 190 7.47 9.51 6.47
N ALA A 191 8.78 9.34 6.64
CA ALA A 191 9.38 8.50 7.67
C ALA A 191 9.03 8.95 9.11
N GLU A 192 8.97 10.26 9.37
CA GLU A 192 8.66 10.82 10.69
C GLU A 192 7.15 10.89 10.97
N ASP A 193 6.31 11.16 9.97
CA ASP A 193 4.91 11.54 10.19
C ASP A 193 4.04 10.35 10.65
N PRO A 194 3.55 10.31 11.91
CA PRO A 194 2.76 9.20 12.45
C PRO A 194 1.40 9.02 11.76
N THR A 195 1.00 9.95 10.90
CA THR A 195 -0.19 9.82 10.06
C THR A 195 -0.04 8.67 9.07
N ILE A 196 1.15 8.49 8.49
CA ILE A 196 1.50 7.27 7.76
C ILE A 196 2.04 6.29 8.80
N PHE A 197 1.27 5.25 9.11
CA PHE A 197 1.60 4.34 10.21
C PHE A 197 2.29 3.06 9.75
N ALA A 198 2.11 2.65 8.49
CA ALA A 198 2.71 1.45 7.96
C ALA A 198 3.01 1.51 6.46
N TYR A 199 3.99 0.71 6.03
CA TYR A 199 4.28 0.45 4.62
C TYR A 199 4.19 -1.04 4.33
N GLU A 200 3.62 -1.37 3.18
CA GLU A 200 3.44 -2.73 2.68
C GLU A 200 4.45 -2.98 1.56
N THR A 201 5.06 -4.18 1.51
CA THR A 201 6.12 -4.46 0.51
C THR A 201 5.65 -4.22 -0.93
N GLY A 202 4.37 -4.44 -1.21
CA GLY A 202 3.73 -4.13 -2.47
C GLY A 202 2.28 -4.60 -2.49
N ASN A 203 1.52 -4.18 -3.48
CA ASN A 203 0.14 -4.60 -3.67
C ASN A 203 0.09 -5.98 -4.34
N GLU A 204 -0.49 -6.97 -3.66
CA GLU A 204 -0.79 -8.30 -4.21
C GLU A 204 0.41 -9.03 -4.84
N LEU A 205 1.59 -8.95 -4.23
CA LEU A 205 2.81 -9.53 -4.79
C LEU A 205 2.72 -11.05 -4.96
N GLY A 206 3.31 -11.53 -6.04
CA GLY A 206 3.47 -12.94 -6.37
C GLY A 206 4.54 -13.14 -7.45
N GLY A 207 4.73 -14.39 -7.86
CA GLY A 207 5.57 -14.77 -8.98
C GLY A 207 4.80 -14.85 -10.30
N PRO A 208 5.31 -15.63 -11.27
CA PRO A 208 4.75 -15.71 -12.61
C PRO A 208 3.51 -16.60 -12.72
N ARG A 209 2.95 -17.10 -11.61
CA ARG A 209 1.70 -17.86 -11.59
C ARG A 209 0.75 -17.27 -10.56
N PHE A 210 -0.52 -17.17 -10.94
CA PHE A 210 -1.55 -16.66 -10.03
C PHE A 210 -1.62 -17.52 -8.76
N GLY A 211 -1.53 -16.87 -7.60
CA GLY A 211 -1.61 -17.51 -6.29
C GLY A 211 -0.41 -18.36 -5.89
N ASP A 212 0.73 -18.27 -6.59
CA ASP A 212 1.94 -19.03 -6.22
C ASP A 212 2.62 -18.51 -4.95
N MET A 213 2.35 -17.25 -4.57
CA MET A 213 3.01 -16.54 -3.48
C MET A 213 4.54 -16.58 -3.59
N ASP A 214 5.08 -16.67 -4.80
CA ASP A 214 6.51 -16.84 -5.09
C ASP A 214 7.26 -15.50 -4.97
N VAL A 215 7.27 -15.00 -3.73
CA VAL A 215 8.01 -13.82 -3.28
C VAL A 215 9.12 -14.32 -2.34
N PRO A 216 10.41 -14.05 -2.62
CA PRO A 216 11.50 -14.57 -1.81
C PRO A 216 11.57 -13.99 -0.40
N VAL A 217 11.70 -14.86 0.61
CA VAL A 217 11.94 -14.49 2.04
C VAL A 217 13.07 -13.47 2.19
N ALA A 218 14.16 -13.64 1.45
CA ALA A 218 15.33 -12.76 1.52
C ALA A 218 15.01 -11.34 1.03
N TRP A 219 14.26 -11.23 -0.07
CA TRP A 219 13.84 -9.94 -0.61
C TRP A 219 12.85 -9.24 0.33
N THR A 220 11.83 -9.95 0.79
CA THR A 220 10.83 -9.42 1.74
C THR A 220 11.50 -8.88 3.00
N ARG A 221 12.43 -9.65 3.57
CA ARG A 221 13.20 -9.24 4.75
C ARG A 221 14.03 -8.00 4.46
N GLU A 222 14.81 -7.99 3.37
CA GLU A 222 15.71 -6.89 3.05
C GLU A 222 14.94 -5.56 2.86
N ILE A 223 13.83 -5.58 2.11
CA ILE A 223 13.04 -4.38 1.86
C ILE A 223 12.42 -3.85 3.15
N LEU A 224 11.86 -4.71 4.00
CA LEU A 224 11.24 -4.27 5.25
C LEU A 224 12.26 -3.83 6.30
N GLU A 225 13.44 -4.45 6.37
CA GLU A 225 14.55 -3.96 7.19
C GLU A 225 15.03 -2.58 6.72
N TYR A 226 15.08 -2.35 5.41
CA TYR A 226 15.41 -1.04 4.86
C TYR A 226 14.36 0.03 5.18
N VAL A 227 13.07 -0.32 5.13
CA VAL A 227 11.99 0.58 5.60
C VAL A 227 12.17 0.92 7.08
N LYS A 228 12.51 -0.05 7.94
CA LYS A 228 12.76 0.21 9.37
C LYS A 228 14.02 1.04 9.61
N GLU A 229 15.05 0.90 8.79
CA GLU A 229 16.26 1.74 8.86
C GLU A 229 15.90 3.22 8.61
N LEU A 230 15.11 3.49 7.56
CA LEU A 230 14.69 4.84 7.21
C LEU A 230 13.62 5.40 8.15
N ALA A 231 12.70 4.55 8.60
CA ALA A 231 11.50 4.94 9.35
C ALA A 231 11.22 3.97 10.52
N PRO A 232 12.01 4.02 11.60
CA PRO A 232 11.96 3.04 12.69
C PRO A 232 10.61 2.91 13.41
N SER A 233 9.79 3.97 13.38
CA SER A 233 8.47 4.01 14.02
C SER A 233 7.35 3.40 13.18
N LYS A 234 7.57 3.14 11.89
CA LYS A 234 6.54 2.60 10.99
C LYS A 234 6.37 1.12 11.21
N LEU A 235 5.13 0.65 11.15
CA LEU A 235 4.86 -0.79 11.01
C LEU A 235 5.12 -1.22 9.56
N THR A 236 5.33 -2.52 9.39
CA THR A 236 5.71 -3.13 8.12
C THR A 236 4.74 -4.27 7.80
N VAL A 237 4.21 -4.26 6.59
CA VAL A 237 3.16 -5.17 6.14
C VAL A 237 3.69 -6.07 5.03
N ASP A 238 3.41 -7.37 5.15
CA ASP A 238 3.62 -8.31 4.05
C ASP A 238 2.59 -8.08 2.95
N GLY A 239 3.07 -7.74 1.76
CA GLY A 239 2.24 -7.43 0.59
C GLY A 239 1.99 -8.60 -0.35
N THR A 240 2.29 -9.84 0.05
CA THR A 240 2.01 -11.02 -0.79
C THR A 240 0.50 -11.21 -0.95
N TYR A 241 0.04 -11.62 -2.14
CA TYR A 241 -1.37 -12.01 -2.33
C TYR A 241 -1.66 -13.34 -1.62
N GLY A 242 -1.96 -13.27 -0.34
CA GLY A 242 -2.15 -14.43 0.53
C GLY A 242 -1.16 -14.49 1.69
N ILE A 243 -1.47 -15.34 2.66
CA ILE A 243 -0.55 -15.62 3.78
C ILE A 243 0.55 -16.58 3.35
N ASN A 244 1.68 -16.03 2.92
CA ASN A 244 2.87 -16.82 2.62
C ASN A 244 3.48 -17.40 3.90
N LYS A 245 3.29 -18.70 4.11
CA LYS A 245 3.78 -19.41 5.31
C LYS A 245 5.29 -19.30 5.51
N THR A 246 6.07 -19.13 4.44
CA THR A 246 7.53 -18.97 4.54
C THR A 246 7.93 -17.64 5.17
N HIS A 247 7.05 -16.63 5.08
CA HIS A 247 7.27 -15.29 5.63
C HIS A 247 6.90 -15.17 7.11
N LEU A 248 6.11 -16.09 7.68
CA LEU A 248 5.66 -16.05 9.09
C LEU A 248 6.82 -15.96 10.11
N SER A 249 8.02 -16.41 9.72
CA SER A 249 9.22 -16.36 10.56
C SER A 249 10.03 -15.06 10.43
N ILE A 250 9.67 -14.14 9.53
CA ILE A 250 10.42 -12.89 9.29
C ILE A 250 10.13 -11.91 10.45
N PRO A 251 11.12 -11.60 11.31
CA PRO A 251 10.85 -10.83 12.54
C PRO A 251 10.35 -9.41 12.28
N VAL A 252 10.85 -8.80 11.20
CA VAL A 252 10.57 -7.41 10.83
C VAL A 252 9.15 -7.21 10.30
N ILE A 253 8.38 -8.26 9.96
CA ILE A 253 6.97 -8.09 9.58
C ILE A 253 6.15 -7.82 10.83
N ASP A 254 5.33 -6.77 10.85
CA ASP A 254 4.41 -6.48 11.95
C ASP A 254 2.98 -6.97 11.66
N ILE A 255 2.59 -6.89 10.39
CA ILE A 255 1.22 -7.12 9.92
C ILE A 255 1.28 -8.02 8.69
N PHE A 256 0.41 -9.03 8.63
CA PHE A 256 0.12 -9.76 7.41
C PHE A 256 -1.24 -9.34 6.88
N SER A 257 -1.37 -9.18 5.57
CA SER A 257 -2.64 -8.90 4.91
C SER A 257 -3.02 -9.98 3.90
N ASP A 258 -4.32 -10.13 3.68
CA ASP A 258 -4.87 -10.93 2.59
C ASP A 258 -6.09 -10.22 1.99
N HIS A 259 -6.40 -10.59 0.75
CA HIS A 259 -7.40 -9.98 -0.10
C HIS A 259 -8.48 -11.00 -0.50
N PHE A 260 -9.72 -10.56 -0.67
CA PHE A 260 -10.87 -11.45 -0.80
C PHE A 260 -11.76 -11.10 -2.00
N TYR A 261 -11.42 -11.72 -3.13
CA TYR A 261 -12.17 -11.71 -4.37
C TYR A 261 -12.35 -13.16 -4.87
N PRO A 262 -13.29 -13.95 -4.31
CA PRO A 262 -14.46 -13.53 -3.54
C PRO A 262 -14.25 -13.41 -2.01
N MET A 263 -15.23 -12.82 -1.31
CA MET A 263 -15.34 -12.93 0.16
C MET A 263 -15.42 -14.39 0.60
N ASP A 264 -14.46 -14.84 1.43
CA ASP A 264 -14.28 -16.23 1.84
C ASP A 264 -13.88 -16.32 3.33
N ILE A 265 -14.82 -16.76 4.17
CA ILE A 265 -14.61 -16.92 5.61
C ILE A 265 -13.60 -18.03 5.93
N ASP A 266 -13.56 -19.12 5.14
CA ASP A 266 -12.61 -20.21 5.40
C ASP A 266 -11.17 -19.75 5.17
N LYS A 267 -10.95 -18.97 4.11
CA LYS A 267 -9.65 -18.36 3.80
C LYS A 267 -9.25 -17.40 4.90
N LEU A 268 -10.18 -16.53 5.31
CA LEU A 268 -9.97 -15.54 6.37
C LEU A 268 -9.62 -16.20 7.71
N ALA A 269 -10.39 -17.18 8.15
CA ALA A 269 -10.16 -17.91 9.40
C ALA A 269 -8.79 -18.59 9.44
N LYS A 270 -8.41 -19.28 8.37
CA LYS A 270 -7.08 -19.93 8.26
C LYS A 270 -5.94 -18.91 8.28
N GLY A 271 -6.13 -17.75 7.67
CA GLY A 271 -5.16 -16.67 7.68
C GLY A 271 -4.96 -16.11 9.09
N VAL A 272 -6.06 -15.80 9.78
CA VAL A 272 -6.05 -15.32 11.17
C VAL A 272 -5.38 -16.33 12.11
N GLU A 273 -5.72 -17.62 11.99
CA GLU A 273 -5.10 -18.69 12.77
C GLU A 273 -3.58 -18.76 12.53
N ALA A 274 -3.15 -18.82 11.25
CA ALA A 274 -1.74 -18.94 10.91
C ALA A 274 -0.90 -17.76 11.41
N VAL A 275 -1.40 -16.54 11.24
CA VAL A 275 -0.73 -15.30 11.67
C VAL A 275 -0.72 -15.18 13.20
N GLY A 276 -1.79 -15.65 13.87
CA GLY A 276 -1.87 -15.71 15.32
C GLY A 276 -0.79 -16.60 15.95
N THR A 277 -0.36 -17.68 15.28
CA THR A 277 0.70 -18.57 15.81
C THR A 277 2.08 -17.92 15.94
N VAL A 278 2.29 -16.78 15.31
CA VAL A 278 3.56 -16.02 15.32
C VAL A 278 3.43 -14.64 15.95
N ASP A 279 2.33 -14.41 16.70
CA ASP A 279 2.07 -13.16 17.44
C ASP A 279 2.15 -11.91 16.56
N LYS A 280 1.53 -11.95 15.37
CA LYS A 280 1.45 -10.82 14.43
C LYS A 280 0.00 -10.39 14.19
N VAL A 281 -0.18 -9.20 13.63
CA VAL A 281 -1.51 -8.66 13.32
C VAL A 281 -1.95 -9.16 11.95
N TYR A 282 -3.24 -9.43 11.80
CA TYR A 282 -3.86 -9.84 10.53
C TYR A 282 -4.79 -8.74 10.00
N PHE A 283 -4.68 -8.37 8.73
CA PHE A 283 -5.60 -7.49 8.02
C PHE A 283 -6.33 -8.22 6.88
N ALA A 284 -7.66 -8.10 6.83
CA ALA A 284 -8.40 -8.26 5.59
C ALA A 284 -8.32 -6.93 4.83
N ALA A 285 -7.29 -6.76 4.00
CA ALA A 285 -6.90 -5.46 3.47
C ALA A 285 -7.67 -5.05 2.21
N GLU A 286 -8.19 -6.01 1.45
CA GLU A 286 -9.10 -5.78 0.32
C GLU A 286 -10.18 -6.85 0.26
N TYR A 287 -11.38 -6.47 -0.14
CA TYR A 287 -12.49 -7.38 -0.37
C TYR A 287 -13.53 -6.71 -1.27
N GLY A 288 -14.24 -7.52 -2.06
CA GLY A 288 -15.30 -7.06 -2.94
C GLY A 288 -16.52 -7.97 -2.88
N TRP A 289 -17.69 -7.38 -3.13
CA TRP A 289 -18.98 -8.09 -3.15
C TRP A 289 -19.77 -7.85 -4.44
N THR A 290 -19.19 -7.13 -5.41
CA THR A 290 -19.79 -6.84 -6.71
C THR A 290 -18.78 -7.05 -7.84
N PRO A 291 -19.13 -7.77 -8.92
CA PRO A 291 -20.42 -8.47 -9.14
C PRO A 291 -20.63 -9.61 -8.14
N GLN A 292 -21.89 -10.06 -7.99
CA GLN A 292 -22.28 -11.10 -7.04
C GLN A 292 -21.54 -12.44 -7.26
N SER A 293 -20.93 -12.65 -8.42
CA SER A 293 -20.00 -13.77 -8.69
C SER A 293 -18.72 -13.72 -7.85
N GLN A 294 -18.46 -12.61 -7.16
CA GLN A 294 -17.36 -12.44 -6.20
C GLN A 294 -17.79 -12.69 -4.74
N THR A 295 -18.85 -13.47 -4.49
CA THR A 295 -19.23 -13.84 -3.11
C THR A 295 -19.28 -15.35 -2.91
N LYS A 296 -18.37 -15.89 -2.08
CA LYS A 296 -18.44 -17.26 -1.55
C LYS A 296 -19.17 -17.26 -0.20
N ALA A 297 -19.02 -16.19 0.58
CA ALA A 297 -19.82 -15.89 1.77
C ALA A 297 -20.68 -14.63 1.54
N LYS A 298 -21.81 -14.54 2.25
CA LYS A 298 -22.61 -13.30 2.28
C LYS A 298 -21.84 -12.19 3.01
N MET A 299 -22.12 -10.95 2.64
CA MET A 299 -21.46 -9.79 3.22
C MET A 299 -21.70 -9.70 4.73
N GLU A 300 -22.95 -9.94 5.18
CA GLU A 300 -23.31 -9.88 6.60
C GLU A 300 -22.57 -10.96 7.41
N ASP A 301 -22.47 -12.19 6.87
CA ASP A 301 -21.77 -13.30 7.53
C ASP A 301 -20.25 -13.04 7.62
N PHE A 302 -19.67 -12.46 6.56
CA PHE A 302 -18.25 -12.11 6.52
C PHE A 302 -17.88 -11.07 7.59
N PHE A 303 -18.66 -9.99 7.69
CA PHE A 303 -18.42 -8.96 8.70
C PHE A 303 -18.79 -9.41 10.12
N ALA A 304 -19.87 -10.16 10.31
CA ALA A 304 -20.20 -10.73 11.62
C ALA A 304 -19.07 -11.66 12.13
N TRP A 305 -18.43 -12.40 11.23
CA TRP A 305 -17.26 -13.20 11.58
C TRP A 305 -16.09 -12.30 12.01
N ILE A 306 -15.76 -11.24 11.26
CA ILE A 306 -14.67 -10.30 11.62
C ILE A 306 -14.93 -9.67 13.00
N GLU A 307 -16.14 -9.20 13.25
CA GLU A 307 -16.53 -8.58 14.53
C GLU A 307 -16.37 -9.54 15.72
N SER A 308 -16.61 -10.85 15.50
CA SER A 308 -16.43 -11.87 16.55
C SER A 308 -14.97 -12.11 16.96
N GLN A 309 -14.00 -11.62 16.19
CA GLN A 309 -12.56 -11.80 16.46
C GLN A 309 -11.89 -10.60 17.15
N GLN A 310 -12.60 -9.46 17.31
CA GLN A 310 -12.05 -8.20 17.85
C GLN A 310 -12.33 -8.05 19.35
#